data_AF-A0A8H9Z316-F1
#
_entry.id   AF-A0A8H9Z316-F1
#
_cell.length_a   1.000
_cell.length_b   1.000
_cell.length_c   1.000
_cell.angle_alpha   90.00
_cell.angle_beta   90.00
_cell.angle_gamma   90.00
#
_symmetry.space_group_name_H-M   'P 1'
#
loop_
_entity.id
_entity.type
_entity.pdbx_description
1 polymer ?
#
loop_
_entity_poly.entity_id
_entity_poly.type
_entity_poly.pdbx_seq_one_letter_code
_entity_poly.pdbx_strand_id
1 'polypeptide(L)'
;MNDIIEQFDILCDVAMAAFSEELEISYEMSLLNILEFVKKHPDYREWFIDRFKLILTSRNSPFEAVAFCMRELQWPEIKEFVISKMNPSEDPRSEALRSLLTAYDEFWPDSDLYSYYSMS
;
A
#
# COMPACT_ATOMS: atom_id res chain seq x y z
N MET A 1 -0.43 22.12 2.67
CA MET A 1 -0.42 21.27 1.46
C MET A 1 0.95 20.61 1.27
N ASN A 2 2.07 21.35 1.26
CA ASN A 2 3.40 20.73 1.16
C ASN A 2 3.75 19.77 2.31
N ASP A 3 3.35 20.11 3.54
CA ASP A 3 3.71 19.34 4.74
C ASP A 3 3.11 17.92 4.76
N ILE A 4 1.85 17.75 4.33
CA ILE A 4 1.21 16.42 4.28
C ILE A 4 1.85 15.52 3.21
N ILE A 5 2.20 16.10 2.07
CA ILE A 5 2.87 15.40 0.97
C ILE A 5 4.24 14.92 1.42
N GLU A 6 5.04 15.81 2.00
CA GLU A 6 6.38 15.51 2.50
C GLU A 6 6.35 14.45 3.61
N GLN A 7 5.42 14.56 4.56
CA GLN A 7 5.25 13.56 5.62
C GLN A 7 4.87 12.18 5.07
N PHE A 8 3.97 12.12 4.08
CA PHE A 8 3.61 10.84 3.46
C PHE A 8 4.80 10.20 2.73
N ASP A 9 5.59 11.01 2.02
CA ASP A 9 6.78 10.52 1.32
C ASP A 9 7.83 10.00 2.30
N ILE A 10 8.05 10.69 3.43
CA ILE A 10 8.92 10.21 4.52
C ILE A 10 8.43 8.85 5.07
N LEU A 11 7.13 8.69 5.27
CA LEU A 11 6.57 7.41 5.74
C LEU A 11 6.81 6.28 4.74
N CYS A 12 6.71 6.56 3.43
CA CYS A 12 7.03 5.59 2.38
C CYS A 12 8.52 5.22 2.38
N ASP A 13 9.41 6.19 2.57
CA ASP A 13 10.86 5.95 2.65
C ASP A 13 11.22 5.12 3.90
N VAL A 14 10.59 5.41 5.04
CA VAL A 14 10.75 4.61 6.27
C VAL A 14 10.27 3.17 6.04
N ALA A 15 9.15 2.96 5.36
CA ALA A 15 8.68 1.61 5.05
C ALA A 15 9.65 0.85 4.14
N MET A 16 10.25 1.52 3.15
CA MET A 16 11.28 0.91 2.30
C MET A 16 12.53 0.53 3.10
N ALA A 17 12.99 1.38 4.02
CA ALA A 17 14.14 1.09 4.85
C ALA A 17 13.86 -0.02 5.88
N ALA A 18 12.66 -0.04 6.48
CA ALA A 18 12.23 -1.09 7.40
C ALA A 18 12.10 -2.46 6.70
N PHE A 19 11.67 -2.48 5.44
CA PHE A 19 11.63 -3.71 4.62
C PHE A 19 13.03 -4.30 4.41
N SER A 20 14.06 -3.45 4.25
CA SER A 20 15.46 -3.87 4.13
C SER A 20 16.10 -4.25 5.47
N GLU A 21 15.33 -4.29 6.57
CA GLU A 21 15.81 -4.50 7.94
C GLU A 21 16.88 -3.46 8.38
N GLU A 22 16.88 -2.27 7.78
CA GLU A 22 17.87 -1.21 8.06
C GLU A 22 17.49 -0.34 9.27
N LEU A 23 16.28 -0.53 9.82
CA LEU A 23 15.73 0.27 10.91
C LEU A 23 15.26 -0.60 12.09
N GLU A 24 15.19 0.00 13.27
CA GLU A 24 14.66 -0.63 14.49
C GLU A 24 13.12 -0.77 14.49
N ILE A 25 12.42 -0.01 13.63
CA ILE A 25 10.97 -0.13 13.46
C ILE A 25 10.65 -1.37 12.62
N SER A 26 9.67 -2.16 13.06
CA SER A 26 9.21 -3.29 12.25
C SER A 26 8.53 -2.81 10.97
N TYR A 27 8.65 -3.61 9.93
CA TYR A 27 8.00 -3.31 8.67
C TYR A 27 6.48 -3.18 8.82
N GLU A 28 5.80 -4.08 9.55
CA GLU A 28 4.37 -3.95 9.85
C GLU A 28 4.03 -2.60 10.52
N MET A 29 4.83 -2.15 11.48
CA MET A 29 4.59 -0.87 12.16
C MET A 29 4.73 0.32 11.19
N SER A 30 5.65 0.24 10.22
CA SER A 30 5.77 1.25 9.17
C SER A 30 4.53 1.29 8.25
N LEU A 31 3.94 0.13 7.92
CA LEU A 31 2.71 0.04 7.12
C LEU A 31 1.51 0.61 7.89
N LEU A 32 1.42 0.32 9.19
CA LEU A 32 0.40 0.88 10.08
C LEU A 32 0.47 2.41 10.16
N ASN A 33 1.66 2.97 10.27
CA ASN A 33 1.83 4.42 10.30
C ASN A 33 1.32 5.08 9.00
N ILE A 34 1.56 4.46 7.84
CA ILE A 34 1.02 4.92 6.55
C ILE A 34 -0.51 4.86 6.57
N LEU A 35 -1.11 3.73 6.96
CA LEU A 35 -2.56 3.57 7.01
C LEU A 35 -3.22 4.60 7.94
N GLU A 36 -2.69 4.76 9.15
CA GLU A 36 -3.18 5.76 10.10
C GLU A 36 -3.07 7.18 9.56
N PHE A 37 -1.95 7.50 8.90
CA PHE A 37 -1.74 8.81 8.32
C PHE A 37 -2.79 9.12 7.24
N VAL A 38 -3.07 8.16 6.36
CA VAL A 38 -4.09 8.31 5.32
C VAL A 38 -5.49 8.47 5.95
N LYS A 39 -5.83 7.68 6.97
CA LYS A 39 -7.12 7.78 7.69
C LYS A 39 -7.29 9.12 8.41
N LYS A 40 -6.20 9.74 8.88
CA LYS A 40 -6.21 11.05 9.55
C LYS A 40 -6.37 12.23 8.59
N HIS A 41 -6.17 12.04 7.28
CA HIS A 41 -6.21 13.12 6.28
C HIS A 41 -7.17 12.82 5.11
N PRO A 42 -8.48 12.59 5.36
CA PRO A 42 -9.43 12.21 4.32
C PRO A 42 -9.57 13.25 3.19
N ASP A 43 -9.34 14.53 3.49
CA ASP A 43 -9.38 15.63 2.51
C ASP A 43 -8.32 15.49 1.40
N TYR A 44 -7.29 14.65 1.62
CA TYR A 44 -6.23 14.37 0.65
C TYR A 44 -6.44 13.06 -0.13
N ARG A 45 -7.63 12.44 -0.04
CA ARG A 45 -7.93 11.15 -0.68
C ARG A 45 -7.54 11.08 -2.16
N GLU A 46 -7.92 12.08 -2.97
CA GLU A 46 -7.60 12.09 -4.40
C GLU A 46 -6.08 12.08 -4.64
N TRP A 47 -5.35 12.87 -3.85
CA TRP A 47 -3.89 12.90 -3.91
C TRP A 47 -3.27 11.56 -3.50
N PHE A 48 -3.75 10.95 -2.41
CA PHE A 48 -3.28 9.62 -1.98
C PHE A 48 -3.57 8.55 -3.04
N ILE A 49 -4.73 8.60 -3.69
CA ILE A 49 -5.07 7.69 -4.79
C ILE A 49 -4.02 7.79 -5.89
N ASP A 50 -3.68 9.01 -6.34
CA ASP A 50 -2.69 9.20 -7.39
C ASP A 50 -1.28 8.80 -6.96
N ARG A 51 -0.92 9.05 -5.70
CA ARG A 51 0.36 8.60 -5.14
C ARG A 51 0.44 7.08 -5.04
N PHE A 52 -0.63 6.39 -4.63
CA PHE A 52 -0.69 4.93 -4.62
C PHE A 52 -0.58 4.35 -6.02
N LYS A 53 -1.26 4.91 -7.03
CA LYS A 53 -1.09 4.49 -8.44
C LYS A 53 0.37 4.62 -8.90
N LEU A 54 1.06 5.67 -8.47
CA LEU A 54 2.47 5.87 -8.76
C LEU A 54 3.36 4.82 -8.08
N ILE A 55 3.10 4.50 -6.80
CA ILE A 55 3.78 3.41 -6.08
C ILE A 55 3.60 2.07 -6.80
N LEU A 56 2.38 1.76 -7.26
CA LEU A 56 2.09 0.51 -7.97
C LEU A 56 2.77 0.39 -9.34
N THR A 57 3.24 1.50 -9.91
CA THR A 57 3.91 1.52 -11.22
C THR A 57 5.42 1.74 -11.13
N SER A 58 5.93 2.09 -9.94
CA SER A 58 7.34 2.34 -9.67
C SER A 58 8.05 1.08 -9.18
N ARG A 59 9.34 0.93 -9.47
CA ARG A 59 10.13 -0.27 -9.09
C ARG A 59 10.73 -0.21 -7.69
N ASN A 60 10.89 0.99 -7.12
CA ASN A 60 11.55 1.23 -5.84
C ASN A 60 10.58 1.93 -4.87
N SER A 61 9.42 1.32 -4.63
CA SER A 61 8.41 1.87 -3.75
C SER A 61 7.70 0.75 -3.00
N PRO A 62 7.15 1.04 -1.80
CA PRO A 62 6.62 0.00 -0.92
C PRO A 62 5.28 -0.50 -1.46
N PHE A 63 5.33 -1.46 -2.39
CA PHE A 63 4.16 -2.00 -3.07
C PHE A 63 3.12 -2.53 -2.08
N GLU A 64 3.60 -3.24 -1.06
CA GLU A 64 2.80 -3.87 -0.02
C GLU A 64 2.08 -2.86 0.87
N ALA A 65 2.61 -1.64 1.03
CA ALA A 65 1.91 -0.58 1.74
C ALA A 65 0.56 -0.24 1.08
N VAL A 66 0.45 -0.36 -0.25
CA VAL A 66 -0.81 -0.16 -0.95
C VAL A 66 -1.78 -1.31 -0.66
N ALA A 67 -1.33 -2.56 -0.74
CA ALA A 67 -2.17 -3.72 -0.43
C ALA A 67 -2.69 -3.66 1.02
N PHE A 68 -1.78 -3.38 1.97
CA PHE A 68 -2.09 -3.21 3.38
C PHE A 68 -3.12 -2.09 3.62
N CYS A 69 -2.97 -0.94 2.97
CA CYS A 69 -3.94 0.14 3.08
C CYS A 69 -5.29 -0.22 2.47
N MET A 70 -5.30 -0.89 1.31
CA MET A 70 -6.54 -1.21 0.60
C MET A 70 -7.36 -2.30 1.28
N ARG A 71 -6.73 -3.16 2.08
CA ARG A 71 -7.46 -4.09 2.96
C ARG A 71 -8.47 -3.37 3.85
N GLU A 72 -8.04 -2.26 4.46
CA GLU A 72 -8.90 -1.46 5.35
C GLU A 72 -9.75 -0.45 4.56
N LEU A 73 -9.13 0.30 3.64
CA LEU A 73 -9.77 1.45 3.00
C LEU A 73 -10.72 1.09 1.86
N GLN A 74 -10.48 -0.04 1.19
CA GLN A 74 -11.32 -0.58 0.11
C GLN A 74 -11.65 0.45 -0.99
N TRP A 75 -10.69 1.30 -1.38
CA TRP A 75 -10.93 2.33 -2.41
C TRP A 75 -11.04 1.72 -3.81
N PRO A 76 -12.20 1.79 -4.48
CA PRO A 76 -12.42 1.13 -5.77
C PRO A 76 -11.51 1.67 -6.88
N GLU A 77 -11.09 2.93 -6.82
CA GLU A 77 -10.24 3.56 -7.84
C GLU A 77 -8.87 2.89 -7.96
N ILE A 78 -8.33 2.35 -6.85
CA ILE A 78 -7.08 1.60 -6.86
C ILE A 78 -7.31 0.21 -7.44
N LYS A 79 -8.41 -0.47 -7.08
CA LYS A 79 -8.81 -1.76 -7.66
C LYS A 79 -8.96 -1.66 -9.18
N GLU A 80 -9.72 -0.67 -9.65
CA GLU A 80 -9.94 -0.42 -11.08
C GLU A 80 -8.65 -0.10 -11.81
N PHE A 81 -7.78 0.72 -11.20
CA PHE A 81 -6.47 1.01 -11.74
C PHE A 81 -5.62 -0.26 -11.92
N VAL A 82 -5.55 -1.10 -10.90
CA VAL A 82 -4.79 -2.35 -10.92
C VAL A 82 -5.29 -3.28 -12.03
N ILE A 83 -6.62 -3.47 -12.13
CA ILE A 83 -7.24 -4.26 -13.20
C ILE A 83 -6.87 -3.69 -14.58
N SER A 84 -6.88 -2.37 -14.75
CA SER A 84 -6.53 -1.73 -16.02
C SER A 84 -5.06 -1.89 -16.42
N LYS A 85 -4.16 -2.13 -15.43
CA LYS A 85 -2.71 -2.28 -15.63
C LYS A 85 -2.26 -3.73 -15.75
N MET A 86 -3.10 -4.69 -15.37
CA MET A 86 -2.83 -6.11 -15.55
C MET A 86 -2.76 -6.44 -17.04
N ASN A 87 -1.53 -6.57 -17.56
CA ASN A 87 -1.30 -7.01 -18.92
C ASN A 87 -1.22 -8.56 -18.91
N PRO A 88 -1.95 -9.27 -19.78
CA PRO A 88 -1.93 -10.73 -19.84
C PRO A 88 -0.60 -11.35 -20.29
N SER A 89 0.34 -10.56 -20.83
CA SER A 89 1.71 -11.02 -21.06
C SER A 89 2.48 -11.12 -19.74
N GLU A 90 3.29 -12.16 -19.57
CA GLU A 90 4.08 -12.58 -18.39
C GLU A 90 5.06 -11.53 -17.81
N ASP A 91 4.63 -10.31 -17.50
CA ASP A 91 5.42 -9.38 -16.67
C ASP A 91 5.26 -9.83 -15.20
N PRO A 92 6.36 -10.10 -14.47
CA PRO A 92 6.31 -10.38 -13.02
C PRO A 92 5.52 -9.34 -12.21
N ARG A 93 5.39 -8.09 -12.70
CA ARG A 93 4.54 -7.08 -12.08
C ARG A 93 3.04 -7.40 -12.18
N SER A 94 2.62 -8.17 -13.19
CA SER A 94 1.25 -8.67 -13.27
C SER A 94 0.92 -9.62 -12.13
N GLU A 95 1.90 -10.37 -11.57
CA GLU A 95 1.69 -11.21 -10.38
C GLU A 95 1.57 -10.37 -9.10
N ALA A 96 2.44 -9.37 -8.90
CA ALA A 96 2.33 -8.46 -7.77
C ALA A 96 1.00 -7.70 -7.77
N LEU A 97 0.57 -7.18 -8.92
CA LEU A 97 -0.72 -6.52 -9.10
C LEU A 97 -1.90 -7.47 -8.81
N ARG A 98 -1.81 -8.75 -9.19
CA ARG A 98 -2.80 -9.77 -8.81
C ARG A 98 -2.85 -9.99 -7.31
N SER A 99 -1.69 -10.06 -6.65
CA SER A 99 -1.64 -10.23 -5.18
C SER A 99 -2.37 -9.09 -4.48
N LEU A 100 -2.15 -7.84 -4.91
CA LEU A 100 -2.85 -6.69 -4.34
C LEU A 100 -4.39 -6.80 -4.44
N LEU A 101 -4.93 -7.37 -5.52
CA LEU A 101 -6.38 -7.53 -5.66
C LEU A 101 -6.98 -8.42 -4.56
N THR A 102 -6.21 -9.35 -4.00
CA THR A 102 -6.68 -10.22 -2.91
C THR A 102 -6.96 -9.46 -1.61
N ALA A 103 -6.39 -8.26 -1.43
CA ALA A 103 -6.71 -7.39 -0.30
C ALA A 103 -8.18 -6.93 -0.29
N TYR A 104 -8.85 -6.97 -1.45
CA TYR A 104 -10.27 -6.62 -1.62
C TYR A 104 -11.22 -7.81 -1.46
N ASP A 105 -10.70 -9.03 -1.37
CA ASP A 105 -11.51 -10.22 -1.20
C ASP A 105 -11.92 -10.40 0.26
N GLU A 106 -12.98 -11.17 0.52
CA GLU A 106 -13.42 -11.45 1.89
C GLU A 106 -12.29 -12.06 2.73
N PHE A 107 -11.56 -13.00 2.12
CA PHE A 107 -10.34 -13.59 2.65
C PHE A 107 -9.10 -13.00 1.97
N TRP A 108 -8.23 -12.35 2.73
CA TRP A 108 -6.92 -11.93 2.25
C TRP A 108 -5.84 -12.88 2.77
N PRO A 109 -5.18 -13.69 1.92
CA PRO A 109 -4.22 -14.68 2.36
C PRO A 109 -3.10 -14.10 3.21
N ASP A 110 -2.62 -12.90 2.89
CA ASP A 110 -1.48 -12.26 3.58
C ASP A 110 -1.89 -11.64 4.92
N SER A 111 -3.17 -11.68 5.31
CA SER A 111 -3.64 -11.08 6.56
C SER A 111 -3.03 -11.73 7.81
N ASP A 112 -2.63 -12.99 7.74
CA ASP A 112 -1.97 -13.71 8.84
C ASP A 112 -0.51 -13.28 9.06
N LEU A 113 0.10 -12.62 8.07
CA LEU A 113 1.43 -12.01 8.18
C LEU A 113 1.43 -10.77 9.08
N TYR A 114 0.26 -10.16 9.32
CA TYR A 114 0.13 -8.92 10.08
C TYR A 114 -0.66 -9.16 11.36
N SER A 115 -0.02 -8.88 12.48
CA SER A 115 -0.64 -8.89 13.81
C SER A 115 -1.90 -8.03 13.84
N TYR A 116 -1.90 -6.89 13.14
CA TYR A 116 -3.04 -5.97 13.04
C TYR A 116 -4.30 -6.64 12.48
N TYR A 117 -4.18 -7.52 11.48
CA TYR A 117 -5.32 -8.19 10.87
C TYR A 117 -5.64 -9.55 11.49
N SER A 118 -4.70 -10.16 12.22
CA SER A 118 -4.86 -11.47 12.87
C SER A 118 -5.93 -11.55 13.98
N MET A 119 -6.39 -10.41 14.52
CA MET A 119 -7.37 -10.35 15.62
C MET A 119 -8.76 -9.83 15.19
N SER A 120 -9.03 -9.74 13.89
CA SER A 120 -10.29 -9.19 13.33
C SER A 120 -11.35 -10.25 13.08
#